data_AF-A0AAX2UYT8-F1
#
_entry.id   AF-A0AAX2UYT8-F1
#
_cell.length_a   1.000
_cell.length_b   1.000
_cell.length_c   1.000
_cell.angle_alpha   90.00
_cell.angle_beta   90.00
_cell.angle_gamma   90.00
#
_symmetry.space_group_name_H-M   'P 1'
#
loop_
_entity.id
_entity.type
_entity.pdbx_description
1 polymer ?
#
loop_
_entity_poly.entity_id
_entity_poly.type
_entity_poly.pdbx_seq_one_letter_code
_entity_poly.pdbx_strand_id
1 'polypeptide(L)'
;MVLKFLTVHSLAQNSSLAAQDICAQLCHHADQAPSLLLLYFTQAHEGAILRDVLKRQFPTTRLLGCSSCGGVMTEMGHHARDGYGLAVAALYDEKGAFGVAGASGDGVDVRQLLRRAMSDCGRPGELPQLILFHASPGKEEGLLAGIEAELGASVPVVGGSAADSSVSGDWQLCWDESVSQDGIGLAVLYPDCQLAFQFHSGYVPAEFSGEITACNGREVLTIDHQPAAEVYARWCGRVQPWPVGAILRETTLTPLARQVGALDGIPYYKLSHPEAVTEQGGLRLFTDVVQGERLLLMYSSQEGLLQRSLNAMRVEPGYGVDVELQPIGALIIFCAGCRLALGDMLCQFVEQSQARLGKIPFITPFTFGEQGRLPNGELAHGNLMVSSVIFLTR
;
A
#
# COMPACT_ATOMS: atom_id res chain seq x y z
N MET A 1 22.77 -6.23 17.40
CA MET A 1 21.81 -7.33 17.21
C MET A 1 21.43 -7.39 15.73
N VAL A 2 21.01 -8.53 15.17
CA VAL A 2 20.35 -8.54 13.84
C VAL A 2 19.01 -7.81 13.97
N LEU A 3 18.52 -7.16 12.91
CA LEU A 3 17.22 -6.51 12.90
C LEU A 3 16.14 -7.44 13.49
N LYS A 4 15.35 -6.93 14.44
CA LYS A 4 14.18 -7.62 14.98
C LYS A 4 12.91 -6.90 14.53
N PHE A 5 11.99 -7.66 13.95
CA PHE A 5 10.66 -7.20 13.58
C PHE A 5 9.65 -7.72 14.61
N LEU A 6 8.78 -6.85 15.10
CA LEU A 6 7.73 -7.20 16.07
C LEU A 6 6.43 -6.52 15.67
N THR A 7 5.31 -7.17 15.93
CA THR A 7 3.97 -6.64 15.69
C THR A 7 3.17 -6.68 17.00
N VAL A 8 2.44 -5.61 17.26
CA VAL A 8 1.53 -5.46 18.41
C VAL A 8 0.24 -4.81 17.94
N HIS A 9 -0.85 -5.02 18.66
CA HIS A 9 -2.17 -4.49 18.27
C HIS A 9 -3.01 -4.08 19.48
N SER A 10 -4.01 -3.23 19.24
CA SER A 10 -5.02 -2.87 20.23
C SER A 10 -6.39 -2.76 19.58
N LEU A 11 -7.41 -3.13 20.37
CA LEU A 11 -8.83 -3.01 20.03
C LEU A 11 -9.56 -2.08 21.00
N ALA A 12 -8.82 -1.22 21.72
CA ALA A 12 -9.42 -0.24 22.61
C ALA A 12 -10.17 0.83 21.79
N GLN A 13 -11.39 1.18 22.21
CA GLN A 13 -12.24 2.15 21.50
C GLN A 13 -11.89 3.62 21.82
N ASN A 14 -10.66 3.88 22.24
CA ASN A 14 -10.16 5.21 22.59
C ASN A 14 -8.71 5.32 22.15
N SER A 15 -8.37 6.35 21.38
CA SER A 15 -7.04 6.54 20.80
C SER A 15 -5.93 6.59 21.85
N SER A 16 -6.15 7.25 22.99
CA SER A 16 -5.14 7.33 24.05
C SER A 16 -4.91 5.97 24.71
N LEU A 17 -5.99 5.25 25.06
CA LEU A 17 -5.88 3.90 25.64
C LEU A 17 -5.25 2.91 24.66
N ALA A 18 -5.64 2.98 23.38
CA ALA A 18 -5.08 2.11 22.34
C ALA A 18 -3.57 2.33 22.19
N ALA A 19 -3.12 3.59 22.15
CA ALA A 19 -1.68 3.89 22.08
C ALA A 19 -0.93 3.51 23.36
N GLN A 20 -1.53 3.67 24.55
CA GLN A 20 -0.95 3.22 25.81
C GLN A 20 -0.77 1.70 25.86
N ASP A 21 -1.76 0.95 25.37
CA ASP A 21 -1.72 -0.51 25.25
C ASP A 21 -0.58 -0.95 24.31
N ILE A 22 -0.45 -0.31 23.14
CA ILE A 22 0.69 -0.52 22.23
C ILE A 22 2.03 -0.25 22.94
N CYS A 23 2.17 0.89 23.62
CA CYS A 23 3.38 1.22 24.37
C CYS A 23 3.72 0.16 25.42
N ALA A 24 2.71 -0.31 26.18
CA ALA A 24 2.89 -1.31 27.22
C ALA A 24 3.35 -2.67 26.63
N GLN A 25 2.75 -3.10 25.52
CA GLN A 25 3.17 -4.32 24.82
C GLN A 25 4.60 -4.20 24.28
N LEU A 26 4.96 -3.09 23.64
CA LEU A 26 6.32 -2.87 23.13
C LEU A 26 7.36 -2.88 24.25
N CYS A 27 7.10 -2.19 25.37
CA CYS A 27 8.00 -2.18 26.54
C CYS A 27 8.09 -3.55 27.22
N HIS A 28 7.05 -4.39 27.11
CA HIS A 28 7.11 -5.76 27.60
C HIS A 28 8.01 -6.65 26.75
N HIS A 29 8.09 -6.41 25.44
CA HIS A 29 8.86 -7.22 24.50
C HIS A 29 10.33 -6.81 24.35
N ALA A 30 10.69 -5.57 24.69
CA ALA A 30 12.06 -5.07 24.62
C ALA A 30 12.28 -3.86 25.55
N ASP A 31 13.44 -3.84 26.22
CA ASP A 31 13.86 -2.71 27.07
C ASP A 31 14.34 -1.50 26.27
N GLN A 32 14.82 -1.73 25.04
CA GLN A 32 15.29 -0.69 24.13
C GLN A 32 14.14 -0.07 23.34
N ALA A 33 14.28 1.21 22.96
CA ALA A 33 13.33 1.84 22.05
C ALA A 33 13.46 1.26 20.62
N PRO A 34 12.35 1.12 19.87
CA PRO A 34 12.39 0.76 18.46
C PRO A 34 13.15 1.81 17.63
N SER A 35 13.78 1.41 16.54
CA SER A 35 14.40 2.33 15.58
C SER A 35 13.32 3.00 14.70
N LEU A 36 12.30 2.23 14.30
CA LEU A 36 11.16 2.68 13.49
C LEU A 36 9.86 2.01 13.95
N LEU A 37 8.78 2.79 14.00
CA LEU A 37 7.41 2.33 14.18
C LEU A 37 6.61 2.58 12.90
N LEU A 38 5.99 1.51 12.39
CA LEU A 38 5.00 1.56 11.34
C LEU A 38 3.61 1.48 11.96
N LEU A 39 2.88 2.57 11.91
CA LEU A 39 1.61 2.78 12.62
C LEU A 39 0.42 2.68 11.66
N TYR A 40 -0.44 1.68 11.84
CA TYR A 40 -1.65 1.54 11.03
C TYR A 40 -2.89 1.45 11.89
N PHE A 41 -3.94 2.20 11.53
CA PHE A 41 -5.14 2.34 12.36
C PHE A 41 -6.39 2.57 11.53
N THR A 42 -7.56 2.23 12.04
CA THR A 42 -8.83 2.62 11.39
C THR A 42 -9.12 4.10 11.63
N GLN A 43 -9.89 4.76 10.75
CA GLN A 43 -10.22 6.19 10.89
C GLN A 43 -10.95 6.56 12.18
N ALA A 44 -11.47 5.56 12.93
CA ALA A 44 -12.08 5.75 14.23
C ALA A 44 -11.08 6.24 15.29
N HIS A 45 -9.78 6.02 15.05
CA HIS A 45 -8.71 6.60 15.86
C HIS A 45 -8.25 7.95 15.33
N GLU A 46 -7.87 8.83 16.25
CA GLU A 46 -7.24 10.10 15.96
C GLU A 46 -5.73 9.93 15.90
N GLY A 47 -5.16 10.00 14.69
CA GLY A 47 -3.73 9.79 14.46
C GLY A 47 -2.83 10.72 15.28
N ALA A 48 -3.27 11.95 15.53
CA ALA A 48 -2.54 12.91 16.36
C ALA A 48 -2.37 12.42 17.81
N ILE A 49 -3.42 11.85 18.41
CA ILE A 49 -3.36 11.29 19.77
C ILE A 49 -2.45 10.07 19.80
N LEU A 50 -2.58 9.18 18.80
CA LEU A 50 -1.73 8.00 18.68
C LEU A 50 -0.24 8.39 18.61
N ARG A 51 0.09 9.31 17.71
CA ARG A 51 1.44 9.86 17.53
C ARG A 51 1.96 10.46 18.83
N ASP A 52 1.20 11.34 19.46
CA ASP A 52 1.65 12.06 20.66
C ASP A 52 1.94 11.11 21.82
N VAL A 53 1.13 10.07 22.01
CA VAL A 53 1.40 9.03 23.03
C VAL A 53 2.66 8.24 22.68
N LEU A 54 2.80 7.77 21.44
CA LEU A 54 3.96 6.99 21.01
C LEU A 54 5.26 7.81 21.07
N LYS A 55 5.26 9.06 20.61
CA LYS A 55 6.43 9.95 20.65
C LYS A 55 6.78 10.40 22.07
N ARG A 56 5.83 10.47 23.01
CA ARG A 56 6.15 10.68 24.43
C ARG A 56 6.86 9.48 25.04
N GLN A 57 6.45 8.26 24.71
CA GLN A 57 7.08 7.05 25.21
C GLN A 57 8.44 6.78 24.52
N PHE A 58 8.52 7.03 23.22
CA PHE A 58 9.66 6.73 22.37
C PHE A 58 10.10 7.99 21.58
N PRO A 59 10.70 8.98 22.25
CA PRO A 59 10.97 10.30 21.66
C PRO A 59 11.96 10.27 20.49
N THR A 60 12.89 9.33 20.50
CA THR A 60 13.92 9.16 19.47
C THR A 60 13.51 8.22 18.34
N THR A 61 12.43 7.46 18.52
CA THR A 61 11.96 6.47 17.55
C THR A 61 11.29 7.16 16.38
N ARG A 62 11.64 6.76 15.15
CA ARG A 62 10.97 7.24 13.94
C ARG A 62 9.57 6.67 13.84
N LEU A 63 8.64 7.45 13.31
CA LEU A 63 7.25 7.03 13.16
C LEU A 63 6.75 7.38 11.75
N LEU A 64 6.22 6.38 11.05
CA LEU A 64 5.48 6.56 9.80
C LEU A 64 4.22 5.69 9.86
N GLY A 65 3.13 6.15 9.28
CA GLY A 65 1.88 5.42 9.30
C GLY A 65 0.77 6.06 8.49
N CYS A 66 -0.30 5.31 8.31
CA CYS A 66 -1.52 5.82 7.72
C CYS A 66 -2.75 5.06 8.21
N SER A 67 -3.93 5.62 7.94
CA SER A 67 -5.18 4.95 8.19
C SER A 67 -5.40 3.77 7.23
N SER A 68 -6.17 2.80 7.69
CA SER A 68 -6.43 1.51 7.05
C SER A 68 -7.93 1.21 7.03
N CYS A 69 -8.42 0.66 5.92
CA CYS A 69 -9.83 0.35 5.73
C CYS A 69 -10.25 -0.92 6.49
N GLY A 70 -11.22 -0.79 7.39
CA GLY A 70 -11.89 -1.90 8.04
C GLY A 70 -11.06 -2.70 9.05
N GLY A 71 -9.84 -2.26 9.40
CA GLY A 71 -8.97 -2.89 10.39
C GLY A 71 -7.52 -2.92 9.94
N VAL A 72 -6.69 -3.65 10.66
CA VAL A 72 -5.31 -3.99 10.26
C VAL A 72 -5.10 -5.47 10.55
N MET A 73 -4.32 -6.17 9.73
CA MET A 73 -4.05 -7.60 9.95
C MET A 73 -2.61 -7.81 10.37
N THR A 74 -2.39 -8.76 11.27
CA THR A 74 -1.06 -9.27 11.64
C THR A 74 -1.03 -10.79 11.61
N GLU A 75 0.09 -11.40 11.99
CA GLU A 75 0.21 -12.84 12.15
C GLU A 75 -0.76 -13.45 13.18
N MET A 76 -1.34 -12.61 14.04
CA MET A 76 -2.33 -13.00 15.05
C MET A 76 -3.78 -12.92 14.55
N GLY A 77 -4.00 -12.45 13.31
CA GLY A 77 -5.34 -12.30 12.76
C GLY A 77 -5.66 -10.90 12.27
N HIS A 78 -6.94 -10.71 11.93
CA HIS A 78 -7.50 -9.42 11.55
C HIS A 78 -8.01 -8.65 12.78
N HIS A 79 -7.52 -7.43 12.97
CA HIS A 79 -7.80 -6.58 14.14
C HIS A 79 -8.77 -5.46 13.78
N ALA A 80 -10.05 -5.69 14.08
CA ALA A 80 -11.07 -4.66 14.11
C ALA A 80 -12.19 -5.07 15.07
N ARG A 81 -12.65 -4.14 15.90
CA ARG A 81 -13.81 -4.31 16.78
C ARG A 81 -14.55 -2.98 16.91
N ASP A 82 -15.84 -2.98 16.58
CA ASP A 82 -16.69 -1.78 16.62
C ASP A 82 -16.12 -0.59 15.83
N GLY A 83 -15.45 -0.87 14.70
CA GLY A 83 -14.78 0.13 13.88
C GLY A 83 -13.39 0.55 14.36
N TYR A 84 -12.95 0.11 15.54
CA TYR A 84 -11.62 0.39 16.08
C TYR A 84 -10.65 -0.74 15.80
N GLY A 85 -9.48 -0.38 15.28
CA GLY A 85 -8.36 -1.30 15.11
C GLY A 85 -7.08 -0.50 15.00
N LEU A 86 -6.06 -0.93 15.73
CA LEU A 86 -4.74 -0.33 15.74
C LEU A 86 -3.72 -1.46 15.74
N ALA A 87 -2.74 -1.41 14.84
CA ALA A 87 -1.58 -2.29 14.90
C ALA A 87 -0.31 -1.52 14.55
N VAL A 88 0.79 -1.94 15.16
CA VAL A 88 2.11 -1.34 14.98
C VAL A 88 3.12 -2.43 14.68
N ALA A 89 3.92 -2.24 13.63
CA ALA A 89 5.17 -2.97 13.47
C ALA A 89 6.33 -2.13 14.02
N ALA A 90 7.12 -2.73 14.90
CA ALA A 90 8.30 -2.14 15.50
C ALA A 90 9.55 -2.82 14.95
N LEU A 91 10.44 -2.03 14.36
CA LEU A 91 11.76 -2.48 13.89
C LEU A 91 12.80 -2.06 14.92
N TYR A 92 13.54 -3.03 15.44
CA TYR A 92 14.68 -2.80 16.33
C TYR A 92 15.95 -3.15 15.59
N ASP A 93 16.74 -2.13 15.25
CA ASP A 93 17.94 -2.30 14.46
C ASP A 93 18.96 -1.23 14.88
N GLU A 94 19.97 -1.67 15.63
CA GLU A 94 21.03 -0.82 16.17
C GLU A 94 22.04 -0.38 15.11
N LYS A 95 22.14 -1.12 14.01
CA LYS A 95 23.11 -0.86 12.93
C LYS A 95 22.46 -0.21 11.71
N GLY A 96 21.15 -0.35 11.58
CA GLY A 96 20.38 0.31 10.54
C GLY A 96 20.21 1.80 10.79
N ALA A 97 19.75 2.51 9.76
CA ALA A 97 19.38 3.92 9.85
C ALA A 97 18.02 4.15 9.19
N PHE A 98 17.22 4.99 9.82
CA PHE A 98 15.84 5.26 9.44
C PHE A 98 15.58 6.76 9.52
N GLY A 99 15.07 7.32 8.44
CA GLY A 99 14.76 8.74 8.33
C GLY A 99 13.34 8.89 7.83
N VAL A 100 12.58 9.80 8.44
CA VAL A 100 11.18 10.06 8.10
C VAL A 100 11.00 11.52 7.74
N ALA A 101 10.20 11.78 6.72
CA ALA A 101 9.77 13.12 6.39
C ALA A 101 8.34 13.10 5.82
N GLY A 102 7.59 14.16 6.07
CA GLY A 102 6.27 14.35 5.50
C GLY A 102 5.95 15.82 5.27
N ALA A 103 4.97 16.07 4.41
CA ALA A 103 4.40 17.38 4.17
C ALA A 103 2.91 17.26 3.83
N SER A 104 2.19 18.36 4.10
CA SER A 104 0.76 18.49 3.83
C SER A 104 0.48 19.48 2.72
N GLY A 105 -0.66 19.30 2.05
CA GLY A 105 -1.22 20.27 1.11
C GLY A 105 -0.74 20.12 -0.33
N ASP A 106 -1.00 21.16 -1.12
CA ASP A 106 -0.59 21.23 -2.52
C ASP A 106 0.86 21.67 -2.68
N GLY A 107 1.48 21.30 -3.80
CA GLY A 107 2.84 21.76 -4.15
C GLY A 107 3.97 21.12 -3.34
N VAL A 108 3.73 19.95 -2.74
CA VAL A 108 4.77 19.20 -2.03
C VAL A 108 5.93 18.86 -2.96
N ASP A 109 7.15 19.29 -2.60
CA ASP A 109 8.38 18.84 -3.26
C ASP A 109 8.90 17.56 -2.59
N VAL A 110 8.49 16.42 -3.14
CA VAL A 110 8.91 15.09 -2.66
C VAL A 110 10.43 14.90 -2.67
N ARG A 111 11.16 15.60 -3.56
CA ARG A 111 12.63 15.49 -3.62
C ARG A 111 13.27 16.13 -2.40
N GLN A 112 12.73 17.26 -1.95
CA GLN A 112 13.17 17.89 -0.71
C GLN A 112 12.88 16.98 0.51
N LEU A 113 11.72 16.32 0.54
CA LEU A 113 11.38 15.35 1.58
C LEU A 113 12.35 14.18 1.61
N LEU A 114 12.65 13.59 0.44
CA LEU A 114 13.63 12.52 0.32
C LEU A 114 15.01 12.94 0.84
N ARG A 115 15.52 14.10 0.40
CA ARG A 115 16.81 14.62 0.85
C ARG A 115 16.84 14.85 2.35
N ARG A 116 15.76 15.36 2.93
CA ARG A 116 15.62 15.55 4.38
C ARG A 116 15.68 14.21 5.12
N ALA A 117 14.90 13.22 4.70
CA ALA A 117 14.89 11.89 5.31
C ALA A 117 16.25 11.18 5.16
N MET A 118 16.91 11.27 4.01
CA MET A 118 18.25 10.70 3.80
C MET A 118 19.32 11.41 4.62
N SER A 119 19.27 12.74 4.73
CA SER A 119 20.20 13.51 5.55
C SER A 119 20.08 13.15 7.04
N ASP A 120 18.86 12.89 7.50
CA ASP A 120 18.57 12.51 8.88
C ASP A 120 19.11 11.12 9.26
N CYS A 121 19.27 10.22 8.27
CA CYS A 121 19.95 8.93 8.46
C CYS A 121 21.47 9.05 8.66
N GLY A 122 22.09 10.16 8.24
CA GLY A 122 23.54 10.35 8.40
C GLY A 122 24.42 9.42 7.55
N ARG A 123 23.93 8.93 6.40
CA ARG A 123 24.65 8.01 5.50
C ARG A 123 24.94 8.66 4.13
N PRO A 124 25.82 9.67 4.06
CA PRO A 124 26.04 10.43 2.83
C PRO A 124 26.62 9.55 1.71
N GLY A 125 26.04 9.66 0.51
CA GLY A 125 26.48 8.93 -0.68
C GLY A 125 25.97 7.49 -0.77
N GLU A 126 25.28 6.99 0.26
CA GLU A 126 24.62 5.68 0.22
C GLU A 126 23.17 5.85 -0.22
N LEU A 127 22.69 4.93 -1.07
CA LEU A 127 21.27 4.86 -1.42
C LEU A 127 20.51 4.03 -0.37
N PRO A 128 19.29 4.42 0.02
CA PRO A 128 18.47 3.59 0.88
C PRO A 128 18.13 2.27 0.19
N GLN A 129 17.98 1.21 0.98
CA GLN A 129 17.56 -0.10 0.47
C GLN A 129 16.04 -0.13 0.18
N LEU A 130 15.26 0.77 0.78
CA LEU A 130 13.82 0.86 0.60
C LEU A 130 13.31 2.28 0.93
N ILE A 131 12.28 2.71 0.19
CA ILE A 131 11.42 3.82 0.56
C ILE A 131 10.05 3.28 0.93
N LEU A 132 9.57 3.60 2.13
CA LEU A 132 8.17 3.43 2.48
C LEU A 132 7.40 4.71 2.15
N PHE A 133 6.25 4.56 1.51
CA PHE A 133 5.47 5.67 0.96
C PHE A 133 4.01 5.58 1.41
N HIS A 134 3.48 6.67 1.97
CA HIS A 134 2.05 6.85 2.20
C HIS A 134 1.63 8.25 1.76
N ALA A 135 0.57 8.34 0.96
CA ALA A 135 0.03 9.61 0.49
C ALA A 135 -1.50 9.68 0.64
N SER A 136 -2.07 10.87 0.51
CA SER A 136 -3.50 11.02 0.30
C SER A 136 -3.88 10.53 -1.10
N PRO A 137 -5.06 9.90 -1.27
CA PRO A 137 -5.59 9.56 -2.58
C PRO A 137 -5.65 10.79 -3.51
N GLY A 138 -5.18 10.65 -4.75
CA GLY A 138 -5.31 11.67 -5.80
C GLY A 138 -4.01 12.30 -6.31
N LYS A 139 -2.89 12.14 -5.60
CA LYS A 139 -1.60 12.79 -5.91
C LYS A 139 -0.44 11.82 -6.11
N GLU A 140 -0.72 10.52 -6.13
CA GLU A 140 0.29 9.46 -6.06
C GLU A 140 1.29 9.51 -7.22
N GLU A 141 0.82 9.52 -8.46
CA GLU A 141 1.67 9.43 -9.64
C GLU A 141 2.68 10.58 -9.74
N GLY A 142 2.25 11.81 -9.43
CA GLY A 142 3.14 12.98 -9.42
C GLY A 142 4.21 12.90 -8.34
N LEU A 143 3.86 12.41 -7.15
CA LEU A 143 4.80 12.20 -6.05
C LEU A 143 5.80 11.08 -6.39
N LEU A 144 5.35 9.98 -6.99
CA LEU A 144 6.20 8.88 -7.41
C LEU A 144 7.17 9.30 -8.53
N ALA A 145 6.70 10.07 -9.50
CA ALA A 145 7.55 10.62 -10.56
C ALA A 145 8.68 11.50 -9.98
N GLY A 146 8.41 12.26 -8.92
CA GLY A 146 9.44 13.04 -8.23
C GLY A 146 10.47 12.17 -7.49
N ILE A 147 10.06 11.03 -6.92
CA ILE A 147 10.99 10.05 -6.31
C ILE A 147 11.88 9.44 -7.38
N GLU A 148 11.30 9.01 -8.49
CA GLU A 148 12.02 8.39 -9.60
C GLU A 148 12.98 9.37 -10.28
N ALA A 149 12.61 10.65 -10.39
CA ALA A 149 13.50 11.70 -10.91
C ALA A 149 14.74 11.96 -10.02
N GLU A 150 14.64 11.74 -8.71
CA GLU A 150 15.73 11.96 -7.77
C GLU A 150 16.65 10.74 -7.62
N LEU A 151 16.08 9.53 -7.59
CA LEU A 151 16.79 8.30 -7.21
C LEU A 151 16.86 7.25 -8.34
N GLY A 152 16.22 7.52 -9.48
CA GLY A 152 16.13 6.58 -10.60
C GLY A 152 15.36 5.31 -10.26
N ALA A 153 15.71 4.21 -10.93
CA ALA A 153 15.09 2.90 -10.75
C ALA A 153 15.75 2.03 -9.66
N SER A 154 16.82 2.52 -9.03
CA SER A 154 17.70 1.71 -8.16
C SER A 154 17.10 1.40 -6.79
N VAL A 155 16.20 2.25 -6.30
CA VAL A 155 15.62 2.14 -4.95
C VAL A 155 14.18 1.65 -5.04
N PRO A 156 13.83 0.51 -4.44
CA PRO A 156 12.46 0.03 -4.40
C PRO A 156 11.60 0.94 -3.51
N VAL A 157 10.32 1.03 -3.86
CA VAL A 157 9.30 1.75 -3.10
C VAL A 157 8.19 0.77 -2.75
N VAL A 158 7.78 0.74 -1.50
CA VAL A 158 6.61 -0.01 -1.04
C VAL A 158 5.69 0.94 -0.31
N GLY A 159 4.41 0.93 -0.65
CA GLY A 159 3.49 1.91 -0.09
C GLY A 159 2.05 1.67 -0.46
N GLY A 160 1.19 2.48 0.15
CA GLY A 160 -0.21 2.61 -0.21
C GLY A 160 -0.78 3.96 0.21
N SER A 161 -1.84 4.43 -0.45
CA SER A 161 -2.50 5.67 -0.05
C SER A 161 -3.37 5.43 1.19
N ALA A 162 -3.45 6.42 2.07
CA ALA A 162 -4.23 6.33 3.30
C ALA A 162 -5.69 5.99 2.99
N ALA A 163 -6.28 5.08 3.77
CA ALA A 163 -7.62 4.58 3.52
C ALA A 163 -8.58 4.82 4.67
N ASP A 164 -9.85 4.90 4.33
CA ASP A 164 -10.96 4.98 5.26
C ASP A 164 -12.05 3.98 4.80
N SER A 165 -12.95 3.57 5.69
CA SER A 165 -13.91 2.50 5.47
C SER A 165 -15.16 2.96 4.71
N SER A 166 -15.38 4.27 4.63
CA SER A 166 -16.52 4.91 3.96
C SER A 166 -16.16 5.54 2.62
N VAL A 167 -14.86 5.61 2.29
CA VAL A 167 -14.33 6.36 1.13
C VAL A 167 -14.79 7.82 1.17
N SER A 168 -14.88 8.39 2.37
CA SER A 168 -15.44 9.73 2.63
C SER A 168 -14.39 10.83 2.68
N GLY A 169 -13.10 10.50 2.69
CA GLY A 169 -12.04 11.49 2.92
C GLY A 169 -11.52 11.55 4.36
N ASP A 170 -11.99 10.65 5.22
CA ASP A 170 -11.60 10.63 6.64
C ASP A 170 -10.25 9.94 6.90
N TRP A 171 -9.52 9.63 5.83
CA TRP A 171 -8.19 9.02 5.92
C TRP A 171 -7.18 9.96 6.58
N GLN A 172 -6.14 9.36 7.16
CA GLN A 172 -5.13 10.09 7.93
C GLN A 172 -3.74 9.53 7.58
N LEU A 173 -2.81 10.43 7.28
CA LEU A 173 -1.38 10.19 7.23
C LEU A 173 -0.78 10.58 8.57
N CYS A 174 0.20 9.83 9.04
CA CYS A 174 0.85 10.08 10.32
C CYS A 174 2.36 9.89 10.18
N TRP A 175 3.14 10.87 10.62
CA TRP A 175 4.59 10.76 10.66
C TRP A 175 5.16 11.50 11.88
N ASP A 176 6.49 11.53 12.02
CA ASP A 176 7.19 12.07 13.18
C ASP A 176 6.64 13.42 13.68
N GLU A 177 6.43 14.39 12.79
CA GLU A 177 6.07 15.75 13.19
C GLU A 177 4.58 16.08 13.11
N SER A 178 3.79 15.37 12.31
CA SER A 178 2.40 15.77 12.06
C SER A 178 1.48 14.62 11.64
N VAL A 179 0.19 14.95 11.55
CA VAL A 179 -0.87 14.15 10.94
C VAL A 179 -1.55 15.02 9.89
N SER A 180 -1.97 14.42 8.78
CA SER A 180 -2.64 15.14 7.70
C SER A 180 -3.66 14.26 6.99
N GLN A 181 -4.73 14.86 6.46
CA GLN A 181 -5.63 14.16 5.52
C GLN A 181 -5.21 14.40 4.05
N ASP A 182 -4.34 15.37 3.80
CA ASP A 182 -3.83 15.68 2.47
C ASP A 182 -2.31 15.87 2.51
N GLY A 183 -1.57 15.07 1.75
CA GLY A 183 -0.11 15.14 1.71
C GLY A 183 0.57 13.80 1.48
N ILE A 184 1.78 13.69 2.02
CA ILE A 184 2.64 12.51 1.94
C ILE A 184 3.46 12.38 3.22
N GLY A 185 3.61 11.14 3.68
CA GLY A 185 4.68 10.73 4.60
C GLY A 185 5.54 9.66 3.92
N LEU A 186 6.85 9.77 4.07
CA LEU A 186 7.80 8.77 3.59
C LEU A 186 8.85 8.43 4.63
N ALA A 187 9.38 7.22 4.54
CA ALA A 187 10.55 6.79 5.30
C ALA A 187 11.60 6.22 4.34
N VAL A 188 12.87 6.54 4.58
CA VAL A 188 14.01 5.92 3.90
C VAL A 188 14.68 4.94 4.86
N LEU A 189 14.90 3.71 4.40
CA LEU A 189 15.31 2.58 5.23
C LEU A 189 16.70 2.08 4.81
N TYR A 190 17.60 1.98 5.78
CA TYR A 190 18.92 1.33 5.63
C TYR A 190 19.06 0.21 6.67
N PRO A 191 18.26 -0.87 6.59
CA PRO A 191 18.26 -1.90 7.63
C PRO A 191 19.50 -2.81 7.55
N ASP A 192 19.96 -3.35 8.68
CA ASP A 192 20.99 -4.41 8.76
C ASP A 192 20.38 -5.80 8.47
N CYS A 193 19.79 -5.94 7.28
CA CYS A 193 19.22 -7.18 6.77
C CYS A 193 19.09 -7.11 5.24
N GLN A 194 18.73 -8.22 4.59
CA GLN A 194 18.35 -8.23 3.18
C GLN A 194 16.84 -8.03 3.02
N LEU A 195 16.43 -7.50 1.87
CA LEU A 195 15.03 -7.24 1.57
C LEU A 195 14.62 -7.96 0.28
N ALA A 196 13.44 -8.57 0.29
CA ALA A 196 12.77 -9.06 -0.91
C ALA A 196 11.47 -8.29 -1.11
N PHE A 197 11.22 -7.82 -2.33
CA PHE A 197 10.08 -6.97 -2.66
C PHE A 197 9.20 -7.65 -3.70
N GLN A 198 7.90 -7.45 -3.60
CA GLN A 198 6.95 -7.89 -4.62
C GLN A 198 5.92 -6.80 -4.88
N PHE A 199 5.53 -6.64 -6.14
CA PHE A 199 4.39 -5.82 -6.54
C PHE A 199 3.55 -6.62 -7.53
N HIS A 200 2.38 -7.07 -7.09
CA HIS A 200 1.63 -8.12 -7.79
C HIS A 200 0.15 -7.78 -7.94
N SER A 201 -0.45 -8.26 -9.03
CA SER A 201 -1.87 -8.14 -9.32
C SER A 201 -2.58 -9.49 -9.20
N GLY A 202 -3.78 -9.50 -8.63
CA GLY A 202 -4.61 -10.70 -8.53
C GLY A 202 -5.42 -11.07 -9.77
N TYR A 203 -5.17 -10.43 -10.91
CA TYR A 203 -6.10 -10.37 -12.04
C TYR A 203 -5.47 -10.85 -13.34
N VAL A 204 -6.30 -11.35 -14.24
CA VAL A 204 -5.90 -11.78 -15.59
C VAL A 204 -6.66 -11.00 -16.65
N PRO A 205 -6.07 -10.77 -17.83
CA PRO A 205 -6.75 -10.08 -18.92
C PRO A 205 -7.96 -10.90 -19.40
N ALA A 206 -9.08 -10.21 -19.60
CA ALA A 206 -10.23 -10.71 -20.34
C ALA A 206 -10.09 -10.38 -21.83
N GLU A 207 -11.11 -10.72 -22.63
CA GLU A 207 -11.08 -10.54 -24.08
C GLU A 207 -11.33 -9.09 -24.52
N PHE A 208 -11.96 -8.28 -23.67
CA PHE A 208 -12.39 -6.94 -24.03
C PHE A 208 -11.31 -5.88 -23.82
N SER A 209 -11.22 -4.97 -24.80
CA SER A 209 -10.28 -3.85 -24.77
C SER A 209 -10.72 -2.75 -25.74
N GLY A 210 -10.23 -1.53 -25.52
CA GLY A 210 -10.55 -0.35 -26.33
C GLY A 210 -9.61 0.81 -26.03
N GLU A 211 -9.60 1.82 -26.91
CA GLU A 211 -8.74 3.00 -26.79
C GLU A 211 -9.46 4.13 -26.03
N ILE A 212 -8.77 4.80 -25.11
CA ILE A 212 -9.27 6.02 -24.48
C ILE A 212 -9.29 7.14 -25.53
N THR A 213 -10.47 7.49 -26.02
CA THR A 213 -10.63 8.54 -27.05
C THR A 213 -10.84 9.93 -26.46
N ALA A 214 -11.25 10.02 -25.19
CA ALA A 214 -11.27 11.28 -24.42
C ALA A 214 -11.22 10.99 -22.91
N CYS A 215 -10.47 11.80 -22.17
CA CYS A 215 -10.36 11.73 -20.71
C CYS A 215 -10.11 13.11 -20.09
N ASN A 216 -10.34 13.22 -18.79
CA ASN A 216 -10.02 14.40 -17.98
C ASN A 216 -9.47 13.96 -16.61
N GLY A 217 -8.16 14.12 -16.40
CA GLY A 217 -7.49 13.59 -15.20
C GLY A 217 -7.71 12.08 -15.06
N ARG A 218 -8.37 11.67 -13.99
CA ARG A 218 -8.71 10.26 -13.70
C ARG A 218 -10.07 9.81 -14.26
N GLU A 219 -10.76 10.66 -15.01
CA GLU A 219 -12.03 10.32 -15.64
C GLU A 219 -11.83 9.92 -17.10
N VAL A 220 -12.20 8.68 -17.45
CA VAL A 220 -12.32 8.23 -18.83
C VAL A 220 -13.71 8.63 -19.33
N LEU A 221 -13.78 9.56 -20.28
CA LEU A 221 -15.05 10.03 -20.83
C LEU A 221 -15.55 9.09 -21.92
N THR A 222 -14.66 8.70 -22.84
CA THR A 222 -15.01 7.82 -23.96
C THR A 222 -13.97 6.75 -24.22
N ILE A 223 -14.45 5.58 -24.60
CA ILE A 223 -13.66 4.45 -25.11
C ILE A 223 -14.16 4.15 -26.51
N ASP A 224 -13.27 4.13 -27.50
CA ASP A 224 -13.62 3.94 -28.93
C ASP A 224 -14.76 4.87 -29.40
N HIS A 225 -14.69 6.15 -29.00
CA HIS A 225 -15.67 7.20 -29.28
C HIS A 225 -17.08 6.96 -28.71
N GLN A 226 -17.23 6.06 -27.74
CA GLN A 226 -18.49 5.79 -27.04
C GLN A 226 -18.36 6.09 -25.53
N PRO A 227 -19.46 6.44 -24.83
CA PRO A 227 -19.40 6.71 -23.38
C PRO A 227 -18.75 5.55 -22.62
N ALA A 228 -17.76 5.87 -21.79
CA ALA A 228 -16.95 4.84 -21.13
C ALA A 228 -17.78 3.91 -20.24
N ALA A 229 -18.78 4.46 -19.53
CA ALA A 229 -19.65 3.66 -18.66
C ALA A 229 -20.49 2.65 -19.44
N GLU A 230 -20.95 2.98 -20.66
CA GLU A 230 -21.69 2.06 -21.51
C GLU A 230 -20.79 0.95 -22.05
N VAL A 231 -19.59 1.30 -22.51
CA VAL A 231 -18.60 0.34 -23.02
C VAL A 231 -18.24 -0.66 -21.94
N TYR A 232 -17.88 -0.18 -20.75
CA TYR A 232 -17.50 -1.03 -19.63
C TYR A 232 -18.66 -1.90 -19.14
N ALA A 233 -19.88 -1.36 -19.08
CA ALA A 233 -21.05 -2.16 -18.73
C ALA A 233 -21.28 -3.32 -19.70
N ARG A 234 -21.13 -3.09 -21.01
CA ARG A 234 -21.21 -4.16 -22.01
C ARG A 234 -20.09 -5.18 -21.85
N TRP A 235 -18.86 -4.75 -21.60
CA TRP A 235 -17.73 -5.64 -21.32
C TRP A 235 -18.00 -6.54 -20.10
N CYS A 236 -18.69 -6.01 -19.08
CA CYS A 236 -19.13 -6.76 -17.90
C CYS A 236 -20.45 -7.53 -18.11
N GLY A 237 -20.96 -7.63 -19.35
CA GLY A 237 -22.16 -8.40 -19.69
C GLY A 237 -23.48 -7.74 -19.26
N ARG A 238 -23.50 -6.44 -18.97
CA ARG A 238 -24.70 -5.70 -18.59
C ARG A 238 -25.38 -5.10 -19.81
N VAL A 239 -26.72 -5.08 -19.77
CA VAL A 239 -27.56 -4.43 -20.79
C VAL A 239 -27.54 -2.90 -20.64
N GLN A 240 -27.41 -2.41 -19.41
CA GLN A 240 -27.39 -0.98 -19.09
C GLN A 240 -26.19 -0.64 -18.21
N PRO A 241 -25.65 0.59 -18.33
CA PRO A 241 -24.62 1.07 -17.41
C PRO A 241 -25.13 1.09 -15.97
N TRP A 242 -24.18 1.10 -15.04
CA TRP A 242 -24.51 1.41 -13.65
C TRP A 242 -25.09 2.83 -13.54
N PRO A 243 -25.94 3.10 -12.54
CA PRO A 243 -26.39 4.45 -12.27
C PRO A 243 -25.19 5.35 -11.92
N VAL A 244 -25.35 6.65 -12.15
CA VAL A 244 -24.40 7.68 -11.69
C VAL A 244 -24.15 7.51 -10.20
N GLY A 245 -22.88 7.50 -9.80
CA GLY A 245 -22.46 7.26 -8.43
C GLY A 245 -21.42 6.15 -8.31
N ALA A 246 -21.12 5.77 -7.06
CA ALA A 246 -20.08 4.80 -6.74
C ALA A 246 -20.42 3.38 -7.21
N ILE A 247 -19.43 2.69 -7.77
CA ILE A 247 -19.52 1.33 -8.30
C ILE A 247 -18.37 0.43 -7.82
N LEU A 248 -17.67 0.83 -6.75
CA LEU A 248 -16.45 0.16 -6.28
C LEU A 248 -16.66 -1.33 -6.01
N ARG A 249 -17.75 -1.68 -5.33
CA ARG A 249 -18.01 -3.07 -4.91
C ARG A 249 -18.30 -3.97 -6.11
N GLU A 250 -19.01 -3.43 -7.09
CA GLU A 250 -19.45 -4.12 -8.30
C GLU A 250 -18.29 -4.39 -9.26
N THR A 251 -17.24 -3.56 -9.22
CA THR A 251 -16.15 -3.57 -10.17
C THR A 251 -14.86 -4.20 -9.65
N THR A 252 -14.78 -4.52 -8.34
CA THR A 252 -13.58 -5.12 -7.74
C THR A 252 -13.11 -6.38 -8.46
N LEU A 253 -14.02 -7.25 -8.93
CA LEU A 253 -13.64 -8.50 -9.63
C LEU A 253 -13.45 -8.31 -11.13
N THR A 254 -13.78 -7.13 -11.67
CA THR A 254 -13.69 -6.81 -13.10
C THR A 254 -13.03 -5.45 -13.36
N PRO A 255 -11.82 -5.19 -12.82
CA PRO A 255 -11.19 -3.88 -12.99
C PRO A 255 -10.68 -3.67 -14.42
N LEU A 256 -10.17 -2.47 -14.67
CA LEU A 256 -9.51 -2.12 -15.92
C LEU A 256 -8.00 -2.20 -15.74
N ALA A 257 -7.27 -2.29 -16.85
CA ALA A 257 -5.81 -2.20 -16.84
C ALA A 257 -5.24 -1.53 -18.09
N ARG A 258 -3.99 -1.06 -17.97
CA ARG A 258 -3.12 -0.79 -19.11
C ARG A 258 -1.95 -1.76 -19.08
N GLN A 259 -1.54 -2.22 -20.25
CA GLN A 259 -0.29 -2.92 -20.41
C GLN A 259 0.86 -1.91 -20.31
N VAL A 260 1.78 -2.11 -19.38
CA VAL A 260 2.94 -1.21 -19.20
C VAL A 260 4.14 -1.70 -19.99
N GLY A 261 4.33 -3.02 -20.07
CA GLY A 261 5.40 -3.61 -20.86
C GLY A 261 5.25 -5.12 -20.95
N ALA A 262 6.36 -5.79 -21.28
CA ALA A 262 6.48 -7.24 -21.26
C ALA A 262 7.87 -7.64 -20.73
N LEU A 263 7.91 -8.73 -19.96
CA LEU A 263 9.14 -9.38 -19.51
C LEU A 263 9.16 -10.80 -20.08
N ASP A 264 10.22 -11.15 -20.80
CA ASP A 264 10.36 -12.45 -21.51
C ASP A 264 9.14 -12.81 -22.39
N GLY A 265 8.54 -11.79 -23.02
CA GLY A 265 7.36 -11.94 -23.87
C GLY A 265 6.03 -12.05 -23.11
N ILE A 266 6.05 -12.03 -21.77
CA ILE A 266 4.84 -12.04 -20.94
C ILE A 266 4.46 -10.60 -20.60
N PRO A 267 3.26 -10.13 -20.99
CA PRO A 267 2.82 -8.78 -20.68
C PRO A 267 2.55 -8.62 -19.17
N TYR A 268 2.87 -7.44 -18.64
CA TYR A 268 2.46 -7.04 -17.30
C TYR A 268 1.64 -5.75 -17.32
N TYR A 269 0.79 -5.63 -16.31
CA TYR A 269 -0.33 -4.70 -16.31
C TYR A 269 -0.33 -3.82 -15.07
N LYS A 270 -0.74 -2.57 -15.25
CA LYS A 270 -1.09 -1.63 -14.18
C LYS A 270 -2.60 -1.53 -14.11
N LEU A 271 -3.18 -1.97 -13.00
CA LEU A 271 -4.63 -1.98 -12.77
C LEU A 271 -5.17 -0.60 -12.40
N SER A 272 -6.40 -0.31 -12.84
CA SER A 272 -7.25 0.75 -12.32
C SER A 272 -8.57 0.18 -11.88
N HIS A 273 -9.01 0.63 -10.72
CA HIS A 273 -10.34 0.33 -10.21
C HIS A 273 -11.31 1.43 -10.63
N PRO A 274 -12.38 1.11 -11.39
CA PRO A 274 -13.48 2.04 -11.60
C PRO A 274 -14.17 2.39 -10.27
N GLU A 275 -14.16 3.66 -9.91
CA GLU A 275 -14.73 4.18 -8.68
C GLU A 275 -16.20 4.53 -8.85
N ALA A 276 -16.53 5.25 -9.92
CA ALA A 276 -17.87 5.80 -10.11
C ALA A 276 -18.22 5.95 -11.59
N VAL A 277 -19.52 5.87 -11.90
CA VAL A 277 -20.08 6.42 -13.14
C VAL A 277 -20.35 7.90 -12.90
N THR A 278 -19.84 8.76 -13.79
CA THR A 278 -20.00 10.21 -13.70
C THR A 278 -21.28 10.67 -14.40
N GLU A 279 -21.72 11.91 -14.12
CA GLU A 279 -22.89 12.52 -14.78
C GLU A 279 -22.75 12.61 -16.30
N GLN A 280 -21.51 12.62 -16.81
CA GLN A 280 -21.20 12.68 -18.24
C GLN A 280 -21.22 11.28 -18.91
N GLY A 281 -21.53 10.22 -18.16
CA GLY A 281 -21.46 8.83 -18.65
C GLY A 281 -20.02 8.30 -18.74
N GLY A 282 -19.08 8.97 -18.09
CA GLY A 282 -17.69 8.54 -17.96
C GLY A 282 -17.48 7.57 -16.80
N LEU A 283 -16.26 7.04 -16.71
CA LEU A 283 -15.77 6.24 -15.58
C LEU A 283 -14.69 7.01 -14.86
N ARG A 284 -14.93 7.35 -13.60
CA ARG A 284 -13.87 7.86 -12.72
C ARG A 284 -13.06 6.69 -12.18
N LEU A 285 -11.74 6.78 -12.27
CA LEU A 285 -10.79 5.78 -11.82
C LEU A 285 -9.98 6.32 -10.63
N PHE A 286 -9.28 5.43 -9.94
CA PHE A 286 -8.30 5.80 -8.90
C PHE A 286 -6.87 5.99 -9.42
N THR A 287 -6.63 5.94 -10.72
CA THR A 287 -5.32 6.31 -11.31
C THR A 287 -5.50 7.33 -12.41
N ASP A 288 -4.41 8.01 -12.73
CA ASP A 288 -4.33 8.84 -13.92
C ASP A 288 -4.44 7.99 -15.19
N VAL A 289 -4.97 8.62 -16.24
CA VAL A 289 -5.10 8.05 -17.59
C VAL A 289 -4.70 9.07 -18.64
N VAL A 290 -4.25 8.59 -19.79
CA VAL A 290 -3.86 9.42 -20.92
C VAL A 290 -4.67 9.02 -22.15
N GLN A 291 -5.14 10.03 -22.90
CA GLN A 291 -5.81 9.79 -24.18
C GLN A 291 -4.89 9.02 -25.14
N GLY A 292 -5.44 8.03 -25.83
CA GLY A 292 -4.71 7.10 -26.70
C GLY A 292 -4.19 5.85 -25.99
N GLU A 293 -4.25 5.79 -24.66
CA GLU A 293 -3.95 4.53 -23.95
C GLU A 293 -5.01 3.47 -24.24
N ARG A 294 -4.57 2.21 -24.29
CA ARG A 294 -5.46 1.06 -24.47
C ARG A 294 -5.85 0.48 -23.11
N LEU A 295 -7.14 0.47 -22.84
CA LEU A 295 -7.73 -0.18 -21.67
C LEU A 295 -8.07 -1.63 -21.99
N LEU A 296 -7.84 -2.51 -21.02
CA LEU A 296 -8.26 -3.91 -21.05
C LEU A 296 -9.19 -4.18 -19.87
N LEU A 297 -10.25 -4.95 -20.10
CA LEU A 297 -11.00 -5.55 -19.00
C LEU A 297 -10.14 -6.64 -18.38
N MET A 298 -10.08 -6.66 -17.06
CA MET A 298 -9.46 -7.72 -16.29
C MET A 298 -10.51 -8.49 -15.52
N TYR A 299 -10.18 -9.71 -15.09
CA TYR A 299 -11.06 -10.53 -14.28
C TYR A 299 -10.29 -11.25 -13.17
N SER A 300 -10.96 -11.45 -12.03
CA SER A 300 -10.54 -12.41 -11.01
C SER A 300 -11.75 -13.02 -10.32
N SER A 301 -11.59 -14.23 -9.78
CA SER A 301 -12.52 -14.78 -8.78
C SER A 301 -12.03 -14.42 -7.38
N GLN A 302 -12.89 -14.52 -6.35
CA GLN A 302 -12.43 -14.24 -4.99
C GLN A 302 -11.28 -15.19 -4.56
N GLU A 303 -11.36 -16.47 -4.94
CA GLU A 303 -10.28 -17.44 -4.69
C GLU A 303 -9.01 -17.10 -5.48
N GLY A 304 -9.15 -16.71 -6.76
CA GLY A 304 -8.05 -16.27 -7.60
C GLY A 304 -7.36 -15.03 -7.03
N LEU A 305 -8.14 -14.10 -6.48
CA LEU A 305 -7.66 -12.91 -5.81
C LEU A 305 -6.87 -13.27 -4.55
N LEU A 306 -7.40 -14.15 -3.68
CA LEU A 306 -6.70 -14.62 -2.49
C LEU A 306 -5.36 -15.29 -2.85
N GLN A 307 -5.40 -16.29 -3.74
CA GLN A 307 -4.22 -17.09 -4.10
C GLN A 307 -3.11 -16.25 -4.74
N ARG A 308 -3.47 -15.31 -5.60
CA ARG A 308 -2.50 -14.40 -6.25
C ARG A 308 -2.02 -13.29 -5.33
N SER A 309 -2.85 -12.79 -4.43
CA SER A 309 -2.40 -11.84 -3.40
C SER A 309 -1.32 -12.44 -2.51
N LEU A 310 -1.44 -13.73 -2.18
CA LEU A 310 -0.41 -14.46 -1.45
C LEU A 310 0.89 -14.65 -2.26
N ASN A 311 0.91 -14.41 -3.58
CA ASN A 311 2.16 -14.44 -4.36
C ASN A 311 3.04 -13.24 -4.05
N ALA A 312 2.48 -12.13 -3.57
CA ALA A 312 3.27 -11.03 -3.04
C ALA A 312 4.05 -11.43 -1.78
N MET A 313 3.81 -12.60 -1.20
CA MET A 313 4.59 -13.15 -0.07
C MET A 313 5.55 -14.26 -0.48
N ARG A 314 5.79 -14.45 -1.78
CA ARG A 314 6.77 -15.44 -2.21
C ARG A 314 8.18 -14.85 -2.14
N VAL A 315 9.02 -15.51 -1.36
CA VAL A 315 10.47 -15.44 -1.51
C VAL A 315 10.83 -16.55 -2.50
N GLU A 316 10.93 -16.22 -3.79
CA GLU A 316 11.44 -17.20 -4.75
C GLU A 316 12.95 -17.31 -4.58
N PRO A 317 13.51 -18.52 -4.42
CA PRO A 317 14.95 -18.71 -4.52
C PRO A 317 15.36 -18.52 -5.99
N GLY A 318 15.63 -17.28 -6.39
CA GLY A 318 15.98 -16.92 -7.76
C GLY A 318 17.17 -15.97 -7.82
N TYR A 319 18.21 -16.35 -8.57
CA TYR A 319 19.40 -15.56 -8.91
C TYR A 319 20.39 -15.23 -7.76
N GLY A 320 20.78 -16.22 -6.96
CA GLY A 320 21.92 -16.09 -6.04
C GLY A 320 21.56 -15.70 -4.59
N VAL A 321 20.28 -15.77 -4.24
CA VAL A 321 19.82 -15.76 -2.84
C VAL A 321 20.38 -17.01 -2.16
N ASP A 322 21.29 -16.83 -1.20
CA ASP A 322 21.84 -17.91 -0.37
C ASP A 322 20.67 -18.74 0.19
N VAL A 323 20.78 -20.07 0.09
CA VAL A 323 19.79 -21.04 0.61
C VAL A 323 19.59 -20.90 2.15
N GLU A 324 20.42 -20.09 2.81
CA GLU A 324 20.40 -19.81 4.24
C GLU A 324 19.48 -18.65 4.65
N LEU A 325 18.98 -17.82 3.73
CA LEU A 325 18.20 -16.63 4.12
C LEU A 325 16.82 -17.01 4.69
N GLN A 326 16.56 -16.56 5.92
CA GLN A 326 15.31 -16.77 6.65
C GLN A 326 14.51 -15.47 6.79
N PRO A 327 13.20 -15.49 6.54
CA PRO A 327 12.34 -14.35 6.80
C PRO A 327 12.20 -14.08 8.30
N ILE A 328 12.25 -12.80 8.68
CA ILE A 328 12.15 -12.34 10.08
C ILE A 328 10.98 -11.38 10.29
N GLY A 329 10.41 -10.83 9.22
CA GLY A 329 9.27 -9.93 9.27
C GLY A 329 8.76 -9.57 7.88
N ALA A 330 7.52 -9.10 7.77
CA ALA A 330 6.98 -8.59 6.51
C ALA A 330 6.04 -7.40 6.70
N LEU A 331 6.09 -6.46 5.75
CA LEU A 331 5.08 -5.43 5.54
C LEU A 331 4.35 -5.73 4.24
N ILE A 332 3.03 -5.77 4.28
CA ILE A 332 2.19 -6.18 3.16
C ILE A 332 1.10 -5.14 2.97
N ILE A 333 1.31 -4.22 2.04
CA ILE A 333 0.30 -3.24 1.68
C ILE A 333 -0.72 -3.92 0.77
N PHE A 334 -1.96 -4.03 1.25
CA PHE A 334 -3.02 -4.79 0.59
C PHE A 334 -4.17 -3.87 0.23
N CYS A 335 -4.68 -3.94 -1.00
CA CYS A 335 -5.78 -3.07 -1.41
C CYS A 335 -7.07 -3.28 -0.60
N ALA A 336 -7.62 -2.18 -0.06
CA ALA A 336 -8.91 -2.15 0.62
C ALA A 336 -10.05 -2.72 -0.24
N GLY A 337 -10.05 -2.44 -1.55
CA GLY A 337 -11.03 -3.00 -2.49
C GLY A 337 -10.97 -4.53 -2.52
N CYS A 338 -9.77 -5.10 -2.61
CA CYS A 338 -9.56 -6.54 -2.59
C CYS A 338 -9.99 -7.16 -1.25
N ARG A 339 -9.69 -6.50 -0.12
CA ARG A 339 -10.15 -6.94 1.21
C ARG A 339 -11.67 -7.01 1.28
N LEU A 340 -12.36 -5.97 0.82
CA LEU A 340 -13.83 -5.95 0.80
C LEU A 340 -14.42 -7.07 -0.06
N ALA A 341 -13.76 -7.44 -1.16
CA ALA A 341 -14.18 -8.56 -1.99
C ALA A 341 -13.87 -9.93 -1.38
N LEU A 342 -12.81 -10.07 -0.57
CA LEU A 342 -12.49 -11.34 0.09
C LEU A 342 -13.43 -11.68 1.25
N GLY A 343 -13.94 -10.67 1.96
CA GLY A 343 -14.83 -10.88 3.10
C GLY A 343 -14.25 -11.87 4.11
N ASP A 344 -15.01 -12.92 4.45
CA ASP A 344 -14.63 -13.93 5.44
C ASP A 344 -13.41 -14.78 5.02
N MET A 345 -13.09 -14.85 3.71
CA MET A 345 -11.90 -15.56 3.25
C MET A 345 -10.58 -14.90 3.70
N LEU A 346 -10.65 -13.68 4.23
CA LEU A 346 -9.49 -13.03 4.84
C LEU A 346 -8.91 -13.85 6.00
N CYS A 347 -9.72 -14.65 6.70
CA CYS A 347 -9.21 -15.55 7.75
C CYS A 347 -8.22 -16.58 7.21
N GLN A 348 -8.44 -17.07 5.98
CA GLN A 348 -7.53 -18.02 5.31
C GLN A 348 -6.21 -17.37 4.92
N PHE A 349 -6.18 -16.04 4.77
CA PHE A 349 -4.98 -15.32 4.39
C PHE A 349 -3.87 -15.52 5.42
N VAL A 350 -4.18 -15.44 6.72
CA VAL A 350 -3.18 -15.60 7.79
C VAL A 350 -2.59 -17.01 7.78
N GLU A 351 -3.44 -18.03 7.76
CA GLU A 351 -3.02 -19.44 7.71
C GLU A 351 -2.15 -19.73 6.49
N GLN A 352 -2.54 -19.24 5.32
CA GLN A 352 -1.78 -19.44 4.09
C GLN A 352 -0.51 -18.61 4.03
N SER A 353 -0.49 -17.42 4.65
CA SER A 353 0.72 -16.61 4.80
C SER A 353 1.75 -17.33 5.67
N GLN A 354 1.32 -17.87 6.81
CA GLN A 354 2.18 -18.64 7.70
C GLN A 354 2.70 -19.92 7.04
N ALA A 355 1.91 -20.57 6.18
CA ALA A 355 2.36 -21.73 5.42
C ALA A 355 3.44 -21.39 4.38
N ARG A 356 3.48 -20.16 3.86
CA ARG A 356 4.47 -19.71 2.85
C ARG A 356 5.71 -19.08 3.46
N LEU A 357 5.55 -18.22 4.46
CA LEU A 357 6.63 -17.45 5.09
C LEU A 357 7.15 -18.05 6.39
N GLY A 358 6.49 -19.08 6.92
CA GLY A 358 6.71 -19.54 8.28
C GLY A 358 5.98 -18.68 9.31
N LYS A 359 6.18 -19.00 10.59
CA LYS A 359 5.58 -18.28 11.73
C LYS A 359 6.36 -17.00 12.07
N ILE A 360 6.44 -16.10 11.10
CA ILE A 360 7.08 -14.78 11.26
C ILE A 360 6.04 -13.70 11.59
N PRO A 361 6.43 -12.62 12.28
CA PRO A 361 5.56 -11.46 12.44
C PRO A 361 5.34 -10.76 11.10
N PHE A 362 4.13 -10.26 10.86
CA PHE A 362 3.84 -9.44 9.69
C PHE A 362 2.74 -8.43 9.99
N ILE A 363 2.72 -7.34 9.24
CA ILE A 363 1.65 -6.35 9.29
C ILE A 363 1.09 -6.07 7.91
N THR A 364 -0.23 -6.02 7.82
CA THR A 364 -0.97 -5.82 6.58
C THR A 364 -2.01 -4.72 6.76
N PRO A 365 -1.67 -3.45 6.48
CA PRO A 365 -2.69 -2.41 6.33
C PRO A 365 -3.48 -2.60 5.02
N PHE A 366 -4.74 -2.16 5.06
CA PHE A 366 -5.65 -2.16 3.93
C PHE A 366 -5.79 -0.75 3.36
N THR A 367 -4.97 -0.41 2.37
CA THR A 367 -4.81 0.94 1.83
C THR A 367 -5.61 1.16 0.53
N PHE A 368 -5.66 2.39 0.05
CA PHE A 368 -6.21 2.72 -1.27
C PHE A 368 -5.12 2.83 -2.30
N GLY A 369 -5.05 1.84 -3.18
CA GLY A 369 -3.99 1.75 -4.16
C GLY A 369 -2.62 1.57 -3.52
N GLU A 370 -1.75 0.92 -4.27
CA GLU A 370 -0.49 0.41 -3.79
C GLU A 370 0.62 0.95 -4.69
N GLN A 371 1.76 1.25 -4.08
CA GLN A 371 2.95 1.71 -4.78
C GLN A 371 4.00 0.62 -4.77
N GLY A 372 4.59 0.40 -5.94
CA GLY A 372 5.58 -0.64 -6.15
C GLY A 372 6.29 -0.48 -7.48
N ARG A 373 7.39 -1.20 -7.68
CA ARG A 373 8.07 -1.28 -8.97
C ARG A 373 7.54 -2.45 -9.79
N LEU A 374 7.24 -2.17 -11.05
CA LEU A 374 6.90 -3.18 -12.05
C LEU A 374 8.16 -3.92 -12.54
N PRO A 375 8.03 -5.03 -13.29
CA PRO A 375 9.16 -5.90 -13.62
C PRO A 375 10.34 -5.23 -14.34
N ASN A 376 10.11 -4.18 -15.16
CA ASN A 376 11.21 -3.44 -15.81
C ASN A 376 11.72 -2.26 -14.98
N GLY A 377 11.31 -2.17 -13.71
CA GLY A 377 11.77 -1.19 -12.74
C GLY A 377 10.91 0.06 -12.66
N GLU A 378 9.86 0.22 -13.46
CA GLU A 378 9.01 1.41 -13.44
C GLU A 378 8.29 1.55 -12.10
N LEU A 379 8.39 2.72 -11.48
CA LEU A 379 7.63 3.00 -10.27
C LEU A 379 6.18 3.30 -10.63
N ALA A 380 5.25 2.57 -10.02
CA ALA A 380 3.83 2.66 -10.35
C ALA A 380 2.94 2.78 -9.12
N HIS A 381 1.88 3.57 -9.26
CA HIS A 381 0.67 3.46 -8.47
C HIS A 381 -0.30 2.51 -9.20
N GLY A 382 -0.76 1.47 -8.54
CA GLY A 382 -1.79 0.56 -9.07
C GLY A 382 -2.91 0.36 -8.05
N ASN A 383 -4.11 0.06 -8.52
CA ASN A 383 -5.22 -0.30 -7.63
C ASN A 383 -5.45 -1.81 -7.64
N LEU A 384 -6.00 -2.36 -6.57
CA LEU A 384 -6.27 -3.80 -6.47
C LEU A 384 -5.00 -4.65 -6.61
N MET A 385 -3.89 -4.09 -6.17
CA MET A 385 -2.57 -4.71 -6.16
C MET A 385 -2.21 -5.10 -4.72
N VAL A 386 -1.09 -5.81 -4.59
CA VAL A 386 -0.42 -6.02 -3.30
C VAL A 386 1.04 -5.63 -3.47
N SER A 387 1.52 -4.75 -2.59
CA SER A 387 2.91 -4.32 -2.52
C SER A 387 3.50 -4.80 -1.20
N SER A 388 4.63 -5.50 -1.24
CA SER A 388 5.19 -6.09 -0.02
C SER A 388 6.70 -5.95 0.04
N VAL A 389 7.20 -5.98 1.27
CA VAL A 389 8.60 -6.21 1.58
C VAL A 389 8.72 -7.27 2.66
N ILE A 390 9.63 -8.21 2.46
CA ILE A 390 10.01 -9.25 3.40
C ILE A 390 11.44 -8.97 3.86
N PHE A 391 11.63 -8.90 5.16
CA PHE A 391 12.93 -8.71 5.81
C PHE A 391 13.56 -10.09 6.03
N LEU A 392 14.80 -10.25 5.57
CA LEU A 392 15.52 -11.52 5.53
C LEU A 392 16.85 -11.41 6.28
N THR A 393 17.17 -12.39 7.12
CA THR A 393 18.50 -12.56 7.74
C THR A 393 19.15 -13.83 7.23
N ARG A 394 20.49 -13.87 7.24
CA ARG A 394 21.23 -15.13 7.19
C ARG A 394 21.08 -15.90 8.50
#